data_AF-A0A7K4DSX7-F1
#
_entry.id   AF-A0A7K4DSX7-F1
#
_cell.length_a   1.000
_cell.length_b   1.000
_cell.length_c   1.000
_cell.angle_alpha   90.00
_cell.angle_beta   90.00
_cell.angle_gamma   90.00
#
_symmetry.space_group_name_H-M   'P 1'
#
loop_
_entity.id
_entity.type
_entity.pdbx_description
1 polymer ?
#
loop_
_entity_poly.entity_id
_entity_poly.type
_entity_poly.pdbx_seq_one_letter_code
_entity_poly.pdbx_strand_id
1 'polypeptide(L)' 'MGRTVPSFRHASHQEKSKWKTFRMALDRKDKKRFDELFTVSRLYISASMMACRPIILQPILMSVIFHHYKEILCLGDEDF' A
#
# COMPACT_ATOMS: atom_id res chain seq x y z
N MET A 1 23.45 20.21 -0.35
CA MET A 1 22.94 19.67 -1.63
C MET A 1 21.56 19.08 -1.38
N GLY A 2 20.53 19.60 -2.06
CA GLY A 2 19.14 19.22 -1.84
C GLY A 2 18.92 17.74 -2.13
N ARG A 3 18.47 16.98 -1.13
CA ARG A 3 18.08 15.60 -1.32
C ARG A 3 16.85 15.62 -2.23
N THR A 4 16.99 15.10 -3.45
CA THR A 4 15.84 14.84 -4.33
C THR A 4 14.83 14.04 -3.53
N VAL A 5 13.63 14.60 -3.34
CA VAL A 5 12.54 13.84 -2.70
C VAL A 5 12.28 12.65 -3.61
N PRO A 6 12.53 11.41 -3.14
CA PRO A 6 12.31 10.25 -3.99
C PRO A 6 10.84 10.23 -4.39
N SER A 7 10.57 9.89 -5.65
CA SER A 7 9.20 9.73 -6.12
C SER A 7 8.45 8.76 -5.21
N PHE A 8 7.15 8.96 -5.02
CA PHE A 8 6.32 8.09 -4.18
C PHE A 8 6.50 6.60 -4.54
N ARG A 9 6.69 6.31 -5.83
CA ARG A 9 7.02 4.97 -6.34
C ARG A 9 8.31 4.41 -5.74
N HIS A 10 9.39 5.20 -5.73
CA HIS A 10 10.67 4.79 -5.17
C HIS A 10 10.58 4.65 -3.65
N ALA A 11 9.94 5.62 -2.98
CA ALA A 11 9.75 5.61 -1.54
C ALA A 11 8.89 4.40 -1.09
N SER A 12 7.85 4.06 -1.83
CA SER A 12 7.02 2.86 -1.60
C SER A 12 7.81 1.56 -1.75
N HIS A 13 8.73 1.48 -2.73
CA HIS A 13 9.60 0.32 -2.90
C HIS A 13 10.63 0.17 -1.77
N GLN A 14 11.23 1.28 -1.33
CA GLN A 14 12.09 1.29 -0.15
C GLN A 14 11.32 0.86 1.09
N GLU A 15 10.10 1.38 1.28
CA GLU A 15 9.25 0.99 2.41
C GLU A 15 8.97 -0.51 2.38
N LYS A 16 8.54 -1.07 1.24
CA LYS A 16 8.35 -2.53 1.08
C LYS A 16 9.58 -3.35 1.47
N SER A 17 10.78 -2.85 1.17
CA SER A 17 12.03 -3.54 1.50
C SER A 17 12.29 -3.63 3.01
N LYS A 18 11.85 -2.64 3.79
CA LYS A 18 11.91 -2.68 5.27
C LYS A 18 11.08 -3.81 5.86
N TRP A 19 10.02 -4.22 5.17
CA TRP A 19 9.13 -5.31 5.57
C TRP A 19 9.61 -6.70 5.12
N LYS A 20 10.85 -6.83 4.61
CA LYS A 20 11.39 -8.12 4.15
C LYS A 20 11.36 -9.18 5.24
N THR A 21 11.76 -8.86 6.47
CA THR A 21 11.77 -9.81 7.59
C THR A 21 10.37 -10.30 7.93
N PHE A 22 9.40 -9.39 7.99
CA PHE A 22 7.99 -9.72 8.20
C PHE A 22 7.47 -10.64 7.09
N ARG A 23 7.73 -10.28 5.82
CA ARG A 23 7.37 -11.10 4.66
C ARG A 23 8.01 -12.49 4.72
N MET A 24 9.25 -12.62 5.20
CA MET A 24 9.91 -13.93 5.27
C MET A 24 9.28 -14.87 6.30
N ALA A 25 8.73 -14.31 7.39
CA ALA A 25 8.04 -15.05 8.44
C ALA A 25 6.64 -15.57 8.05
N LEU A 26 6.04 -15.04 6.98
CA LEU A 26 4.75 -15.50 6.47
C LEU A 26 4.84 -16.84 5.72
N ASP A 27 3.70 -17.51 5.55
CA ASP A 27 3.59 -18.68 4.67
C ASP A 27 3.64 -18.29 3.18
N ARG A 28 3.89 -19.27 2.29
CA ARG A 28 4.01 -19.01 0.85
C ARG A 28 2.75 -18.36 0.26
N LYS A 29 1.56 -18.72 0.75
CA LYS A 29 0.29 -18.13 0.33
C LYS A 29 0.18 -16.67 0.78
N ASP A 30 0.53 -16.39 2.03
CA ASP A 30 0.42 -15.06 2.62
C ASP A 30 1.50 -14.10 2.12
N LYS A 31 2.68 -14.59 1.74
CA LYS A 31 3.71 -13.79 1.04
C LYS A 31 3.15 -13.13 -0.22
N LYS A 32 2.38 -13.89 -1.01
CA LYS A 32 1.79 -13.38 -2.24
C LYS A 32 0.74 -12.30 -1.94
N ARG A 33 -0.15 -12.56 -0.99
CA ARG A 33 -1.17 -11.59 -0.53
C ARG A 33 -0.52 -10.32 0.00
N PHE A 34 0.54 -10.45 0.79
CA PHE A 34 1.29 -9.31 1.31
C PHE A 34 1.94 -8.48 0.18
N ASP A 35 2.49 -9.12 -0.84
CA ASP A 35 3.03 -8.44 -2.01
C ASP A 35 1.95 -7.70 -2.82
N GLU A 36 0.73 -8.24 -2.86
CA GLU A 36 -0.44 -7.64 -3.49
C GLU A 36 -0.87 -6.34 -2.77
N LEU A 37 -0.80 -6.25 -1.44
CA LEU A 37 -1.12 -5.02 -0.69
C LEU A 37 -0.30 -3.81 -1.19
N PHE A 38 1.01 -3.99 -1.36
CA PHE A 38 1.87 -2.94 -1.91
C PHE A 38 1.57 -2.64 -3.38
N THR A 39 1.02 -3.60 -4.12
CA THR A 39 0.59 -3.40 -5.51
C THR A 39 -0.71 -2.60 -5.56
N VAL A 40 -1.68 -2.88 -4.69
CA VAL A 40 -2.94 -2.13 -4.56
C VAL A 40 -2.68 -0.66 -4.27
N SER A 41 -1.73 -0.33 -3.39
CA SER A 41 -1.36 1.07 -3.12
C SER A 41 -0.92 1.84 -4.37
N ARG A 42 -0.47 1.16 -5.45
CA ARG A 42 -0.09 1.79 -6.71
C ARG A 42 -1.29 2.37 -7.47
N LEU A 43 -2.49 1.84 -7.25
CA LEU A 43 -3.73 2.38 -7.85
C LEU A 43 -4.04 3.78 -7.34
N TYR A 44 -3.52 4.14 -6.17
CA TYR A 44 -3.81 5.38 -5.46
C TYR A 44 -2.58 6.30 -5.35
N ILE A 45 -1.60 6.17 -6.26
CA ILE A 45 -0.37 6.98 -6.24
C ILE A 45 -0.68 8.47 -6.24
N SER A 46 -1.60 8.93 -7.09
CA SER A 46 -1.96 10.35 -7.19
C SER A 46 -2.53 10.88 -5.86
N ALA A 47 -3.48 10.16 -5.26
CA ALA A 47 -4.06 10.51 -3.96
C ALA A 47 -3.01 10.48 -2.84
N SER A 48 -2.15 9.47 -2.86
CA SER A 48 -1.06 9.30 -1.90
C SER A 48 -0.02 10.43 -1.95
N MET A 49 0.30 10.90 -3.16
CA MET A 49 1.20 12.03 -3.37
C MET A 49 0.59 13.34 -2.86
N MET A 50 -0.70 13.56 -3.13
CA MET A 50 -1.42 14.77 -2.67
C MET A 50 -1.61 14.82 -1.16
N ALA A 51 -1.60 13.67 -0.47
CA ALA A 51 -1.73 13.61 0.98
C ALA A 51 -0.55 14.27 1.73
N CYS A 52 0.58 14.55 1.06
CA CYS A 52 1.76 15.23 1.60
C CYS A 52 2.21 14.70 2.97
N ARG A 53 2.02 13.40 3.22
CA ARG A 53 2.38 12.77 4.49
C ARG A 53 3.88 12.42 4.50
N PRO A 54 4.62 12.78 5.58
CA PRO A 54 6.05 12.48 5.66
C PRO A 54 6.33 10.99 5.85
N ILE A 55 5.40 10.25 6.46
CA ILE A 55 5.51 8.80 6.65
C ILE A 55 4.81 8.11 5.49
N ILE A 56 5.58 7.56 4.56
CA ILE A 56 5.11 6.89 3.33
C ILE A 56 4.20 5.69 3.61
N LEU A 57 4.37 5.03 4.77
CA LEU A 57 3.51 3.94 5.18
C LEU A 57 2.05 4.39 5.37
N GLN A 58 1.80 5.62 5.81
CA GLN A 58 0.44 6.13 6.05
C GLN A 58 -0.44 6.14 4.78
N PRO A 59 -0.03 6.78 3.67
CA PRO A 59 -0.82 6.74 2.44
C PRO A 59 -0.87 5.34 1.80
N ILE A 60 0.17 4.50 1.97
CA ILE A 60 0.12 3.09 1.52
C ILE A 60 -0.99 2.34 2.24
N LEU A 61 -1.01 2.39 3.57
CA LEU A 61 -2.04 1.73 4.39
C LEU A 61 -3.43 2.30 4.10
N MET A 62 -3.55 3.62 3.99
CA MET A 62 -4.82 4.26 3.66
C MET A 62 -5.36 3.79 2.31
N SER A 63 -4.49 3.66 1.31
CA SER A 63 -4.87 3.17 -0.02
C SER A 63 -5.37 1.73 0.01
N VAL A 64 -4.69 0.87 0.77
CA VAL A 64 -5.07 -0.54 0.96
C VAL A 64 -6.41 -0.65 1.70
N ILE A 65 -6.57 0.09 2.80
CA ILE A 65 -7.82 0.12 3.58
C ILE A 65 -8.97 0.61 2.71
N PHE A 66 -8.78 1.70 1.98
CA PHE A 66 -9.80 2.27 1.11
C PHE A 66 -10.20 1.32 -0.03
N HIS A 67 -9.23 0.60 -0.61
CA HIS A 67 -9.50 -0.39 -1.63
C HIS A 67 -10.39 -1.52 -1.10
N HIS A 68 -9.99 -2.14 0.01
CA HIS A 68 -10.75 -3.24 0.61
C HIS A 68 -12.09 -2.78 1.17
N TYR A 69 -12.19 -1.56 1.68
CA TYR A 69 -13.46 -0.98 2.11
C TYR A 69 -14.47 -0.92 0.94
N LYS A 70 -14.01 -0.52 -0.26
CA LYS A 70 -14.86 -0.55 -1.46
C LYS A 70 -15.26 -1.96 -1.87
N GLU A 71 -14.34 -2.93 -1.77
CA GLU A 71 -14.66 -4.34 -2.06
C GLU A 71 -15.71 -4.89 -1.10
N ILE A 72 -15.59 -4.58 0.21
CA ILE A 72 -16.57 -4.99 1.22
C ILE A 72 -17.95 -4.37 0.95
N LEU A 73 -18.00 -3.08 0.61
CA LEU A 73 -19.26 -2.43 0.23
C LEU A 73 -19.89 -3.08 -1.01
N CYS A 74 -19.08 -3.38 -2.03
CA CYS A 74 -19.55 -4.04 -3.24
C CYS A 74 -20.10 -5.45 -2.98
N LEU A 75 -19.57 -6.16 -1.98
CA LEU A 75 -20.09 -7.46 -1.54
C LEU A 75 -21.37 -7.32 -0.71
N GLY A 76 -21.50 -6.24 0.06
CA GLY A 76 -22.70 -5.96 0.87
C GLY A 76 -23.90 -5.46 0.08
N ASP A 77 -23.69 -4.99 -1.15
CA ASP A 77 -24.77 -4.56 -2.07
C ASP A 77 -25.52 -5.75 -2.73
N GLU A 78 -25.08 -7.01 -2.57
CA GLU A 78 -25.81 -8.20 -3.05
C GLU A 78 -26.90 -8.71 -2.07
N ASP A 79 -27.04 -8.11 -0.89
CA ASP A 79 -27.96 -8.58 0.18
C ASP A 79 -28.98 -7.51 0.65
N PHE A 80 -29.48 -6.64 -0.24
CA PHE A 80 -30.63 -5.76 0.04
C PHE A 80 -31.75 -5.88 -0.99
#